data_AF-A0A538HML3-F1
#
_entry.id   AF-A0A538HML3-F1
#
_cell.length_a   1.000
_cell.length_b   1.000
_cell.length_c   1.000
_cell.angle_alpha   90.00
_cell.angle_beta   90.00
_cell.angle_gamma   90.00
#
_symmetry.space_group_name_H-M   'P 1'
#
loop_
_entity.id
_entity.type
_entity.pdbx_description
1 polymer ?
#
loop_
_entity_poly.entity_id
_entity_poly.type
_entity_poly.pdbx_seq_one_letter_code
_entity_poly.pdbx_strand_id
1 'polypeptide(L)'
;MEARLAGRGFPILTPTGKNIVLTVQGIFKPPPGGSPFGPVTISSKTFDANYAQPQNLFTFVTMNGGVNDANKHALEQSLAGFPNAKVADGDQFKKDQASGLKSTLNILYVLLALSILVSLFGIVNTLVLTVFERTRELGMLRAIGMTRRQVRRMIRHEAVITSLIGATIGIVLGLVLAALLIARVKEITFFTPWGQLVAFIIAAMLVGIVAAIFPARRAARLNPLEALQYE
;
A
#
# COMPACT_ATOMS: atom_id res chain seq x y z
N MET A 1 9.40 -33.92 -1.19
CA MET A 1 10.08 -34.10 -2.50
C MET A 1 11.44 -33.38 -2.57
N GLU A 2 11.84 -32.64 -1.53
CA GLU A 2 13.01 -31.73 -1.53
C GLU A 2 14.36 -32.43 -1.26
N ALA A 3 14.38 -33.55 -0.52
CA ALA A 3 15.61 -34.24 -0.12
C ALA A 3 16.27 -35.10 -1.22
N ARG A 4 15.71 -35.19 -2.43
CA ARG A 4 16.21 -36.05 -3.53
C ARG A 4 17.11 -35.34 -4.55
N LEU A 5 17.35 -34.04 -4.38
CA LEU A 5 18.09 -33.22 -5.35
C LEU A 5 19.54 -32.95 -4.94
N ALA A 6 19.87 -33.02 -3.64
CA ALA A 6 21.24 -32.84 -3.15
C ALA A 6 22.17 -33.92 -3.74
N GLY A 7 23.32 -33.50 -4.28
CA GLY A 7 24.29 -34.38 -4.93
C GLY A 7 24.00 -34.71 -6.41
N ARG A 8 22.88 -34.27 -6.99
CA ARG A 8 22.64 -34.41 -8.43
C ARG A 8 23.29 -33.28 -9.23
N GLY A 9 23.87 -33.64 -10.36
CA GLY A 9 24.40 -32.68 -11.34
C GLY A 9 23.30 -32.12 -12.23
N PHE A 10 23.24 -30.80 -12.36
CA PHE A 10 22.33 -30.10 -13.26
C PHE A 10 23.13 -29.35 -14.32
N PRO A 11 22.84 -29.57 -15.62
CA PRO A 11 23.44 -28.77 -16.67
C PRO A 11 22.82 -27.37 -16.66
N ILE A 12 23.68 -26.35 -16.62
CA ILE A 12 23.29 -24.94 -16.77
C ILE A 12 23.97 -24.40 -18.02
N LEU A 13 23.17 -23.82 -18.91
CA LEU A 13 23.65 -23.08 -20.06
C LEU A 13 24.08 -21.70 -19.58
N THR A 14 25.36 -21.41 -19.72
CA THR A 14 25.92 -20.09 -19.39
C THR A 14 25.63 -19.08 -20.52
N PRO A 15 25.64 -17.77 -20.24
CA PRO A 15 25.47 -16.74 -21.27
C PRO A 15 26.54 -16.79 -22.38
N THR A 16 27.66 -17.46 -22.13
CA THR A 16 28.74 -17.70 -23.10
C THR A 16 28.48 -18.90 -24.01
N GLY A 17 27.32 -19.57 -23.88
CA GLY A 17 26.93 -20.73 -24.66
C GLY A 17 27.53 -22.06 -24.19
N LYS A 18 28.32 -22.05 -23.11
CA LYS A 18 28.94 -23.24 -22.53
C LYS A 18 27.99 -23.93 -21.55
N ASN A 19 27.85 -25.24 -21.68
CA ASN A 19 27.15 -26.06 -20.68
C ASN A 19 28.11 -26.42 -19.54
N ILE A 20 27.75 -26.05 -18.31
CA ILE A 20 28.45 -26.45 -17.10
C ILE A 20 27.55 -27.37 -16.27
N VAL A 21 28.09 -28.44 -15.72
CA VAL A 21 27.35 -29.32 -14.81
C VAL A 21 27.66 -28.90 -13.38
N LEU A 22 26.65 -28.43 -12.66
CA LEU A 22 26.78 -28.01 -11.27
C LEU A 22 26.08 -28.99 -10.35
N THR A 23 26.72 -29.31 -9.22
CA THR A 23 26.16 -30.22 -8.23
C THR A 23 25.40 -29.43 -7.17
N VAL A 24 24.17 -29.84 -6.85
CA VAL A 24 23.38 -29.21 -5.79
C VAL A 24 24.00 -29.53 -4.44
N GLN A 25 24.55 -28.52 -3.78
CA GLN A 25 25.13 -28.61 -2.43
C GLN A 25 24.08 -28.41 -1.33
N GLY A 26 23.04 -27.63 -1.61
CA GLY A 26 22.00 -27.33 -0.63
C GLY A 26 20.79 -26.63 -1.25
N ILE A 27 19.70 -26.61 -0.50
CA ILE A 27 18.45 -25.93 -0.85
C ILE A 27 18.11 -25.04 0.34
N PHE A 28 17.80 -23.77 0.07
CA PHE A 28 17.39 -22.82 1.10
C PHE A 28 15.94 -22.37 0.87
N LYS A 29 15.25 -22.00 1.94
CA LYS A 29 13.94 -21.35 1.83
C LYS A 29 14.18 -19.84 1.66
N PRO A 30 13.70 -19.22 0.57
CA PRO A 30 13.84 -17.78 0.40
C PRO A 30 13.05 -17.03 1.49
N PRO A 31 13.47 -15.82 1.85
CA PRO A 31 12.69 -14.97 2.74
C PRO A 31 11.37 -14.53 2.08
N PRO A 32 10.39 -14.03 2.86
CA PRO A 32 9.18 -13.43 2.30
C PRO A 32 9.52 -12.33 1.28
N GLY A 33 8.91 -12.38 0.10
CA GLY A 33 9.22 -11.49 -1.01
C GLY A 33 10.36 -11.95 -1.93
N GLY A 34 10.92 -13.15 -1.70
CA GLY A 34 11.90 -13.77 -2.59
C GLY A 34 13.35 -13.53 -2.20
N SER A 35 14.24 -14.31 -2.83
CA SER A 35 15.68 -14.14 -2.66
C SER A 35 16.16 -12.93 -3.49
N PRO A 36 16.79 -11.91 -2.88
CA PRO A 36 17.40 -10.82 -3.65
C PRO A 36 18.57 -11.28 -4.50
N PHE A 37 19.09 -12.49 -4.26
CA PHE A 37 20.20 -13.10 -4.98
C PHE A 37 19.74 -14.11 -6.04
N GLY A 38 18.44 -14.14 -6.34
CA GLY A 38 17.85 -15.06 -7.29
C GLY A 38 17.62 -16.48 -6.74
N PRO A 39 17.07 -17.36 -7.60
CA PRO A 39 16.65 -18.72 -7.20
C PRO A 39 17.82 -19.72 -7.08
N VAL A 40 18.99 -19.39 -7.64
CA VAL A 40 20.18 -20.25 -7.65
C VAL A 40 21.38 -19.40 -7.27
N THR A 41 22.17 -19.89 -6.33
CA THR A 41 23.44 -19.26 -5.91
C THR A 41 24.58 -20.22 -6.18
N ILE A 42 25.66 -19.71 -6.78
CA ILE A 42 26.89 -20.46 -7.05
C ILE A 42 28.07 -19.73 -6.43
N SER A 43 29.21 -20.43 -6.28
CA SER A 43 30.41 -19.79 -5.74
C SER A 43 30.97 -18.74 -6.70
N SER A 44 31.53 -17.64 -6.17
CA SER A 44 32.19 -16.61 -6.97
C SER A 44 33.27 -17.19 -7.88
N LYS A 45 34.09 -18.12 -7.36
CA LYS A 45 35.11 -18.83 -8.15
C LYS A 45 34.51 -19.54 -9.38
N THR A 46 33.36 -20.20 -9.23
CA THR A 46 32.67 -20.88 -10.32
C THR A 46 32.07 -19.88 -11.32
N PHE A 47 31.53 -18.77 -10.83
CA PHE A 47 30.99 -17.69 -11.66
C PHE A 47 32.10 -17.05 -12.50
N ASP A 48 33.19 -16.61 -11.86
CA ASP A 48 34.29 -15.90 -12.52
C ASP A 48 34.98 -16.75 -13.60
N ALA A 49 35.03 -18.08 -13.42
CA ALA A 49 35.62 -18.99 -14.40
C ALA A 49 34.75 -19.22 -15.65
N ASN A 50 33.46 -18.86 -15.63
CA ASN A 50 32.51 -19.22 -16.69
C ASN A 50 31.75 -18.01 -17.29
N TYR A 51 31.93 -16.80 -16.77
CA TYR A 51 31.24 -15.60 -17.22
C TYR A 51 32.25 -14.55 -17.72
N ALA A 52 31.99 -13.96 -18.89
CA ALA A 52 32.96 -13.12 -19.61
C ALA A 52 33.32 -11.79 -18.92
N GLN A 53 32.46 -11.30 -18.00
CA GLN A 53 32.68 -10.09 -17.23
C GLN A 53 32.21 -10.30 -15.79
N PRO A 54 33.03 -10.89 -14.91
CA PRO A 54 32.66 -11.02 -13.51
C PRO A 54 32.64 -9.64 -12.85
N GLN A 55 31.45 -9.16 -12.52
CA GLN A 55 31.26 -7.95 -11.73
C GLN A 55 30.53 -8.30 -10.44
N ASN A 56 31.09 -7.87 -9.32
CA ASN A 56 30.42 -7.97 -8.03
C ASN A 56 29.39 -6.84 -7.92
N LEU A 57 28.11 -7.20 -7.92
CA LEU A 57 27.02 -6.26 -7.63
C LEU A 57 27.01 -5.85 -6.15
N PHE A 58 27.38 -6.77 -5.26
CA PHE A 58 27.45 -6.55 -3.82
C PHE A 58 28.69 -7.23 -3.23
N THR A 59 29.30 -6.58 -2.24
CA THR A 59 30.34 -7.16 -1.38
C THR A 59 29.92 -6.96 0.06
N PHE A 60 29.73 -8.06 0.79
CA PHE A 60 29.36 -8.03 2.20
C PHE A 60 30.61 -8.12 3.07
N VAL A 61 30.77 -7.17 3.98
CA VAL A 61 31.91 -7.10 4.90
C VAL A 61 31.38 -7.04 6.32
N THR A 62 31.91 -7.89 7.20
CA THR A 62 31.66 -7.79 8.64
C THR A 62 32.83 -7.07 9.28
N MET A 63 32.60 -5.89 9.83
CA MET A 63 33.62 -5.08 10.49
C MET A 63 33.68 -5.41 11.99
N ASN A 64 34.90 -5.56 12.52
CA ASN A 64 35.10 -5.66 13.96
C ASN A 64 34.60 -4.38 14.65
N GLY A 65 33.82 -4.53 15.72
CA GLY A 65 33.18 -3.39 16.40
C GLY A 65 31.90 -2.87 15.71
N GLY A 66 31.43 -3.52 14.64
CA GLY A 66 30.13 -3.27 14.03
C GLY A 66 30.06 -2.02 13.14
N VAL A 67 28.84 -1.52 12.92
CA VAL A 67 28.57 -0.33 12.10
C VAL A 67 28.81 0.92 12.94
N ASN A 68 29.85 1.69 12.60
CA ASN A 68 30.16 2.98 13.21
C ASN A 68 30.87 3.90 12.19
N ASP A 69 30.92 5.19 12.48
CA ASP A 69 31.46 6.20 11.55
C ASP A 69 32.95 5.99 11.24
N ALA A 70 33.74 5.53 12.22
CA ALA A 70 35.15 5.24 12.02
C ALA A 70 35.36 4.09 11.01
N ASN A 71 34.62 2.99 11.17
CA ASN A 71 34.65 1.85 10.27
C ASN A 71 34.13 2.21 8.88
N LYS A 72 33.10 3.06 8.80
CA LYS A 72 32.56 3.56 7.52
C LYS A 72 33.62 4.38 6.77
N HIS A 73 34.26 5.34 7.45
CA HIS A 73 35.32 6.14 6.85
C HIS A 73 36.54 5.31 6.44
N ALA A 74 36.96 4.35 7.26
CA ALA A 74 38.06 3.44 6.90
C ALA A 74 37.75 2.64 5.63
N LEU A 75 36.50 2.19 5.47
CA LEU A 75 36.05 1.47 4.27
C LEU A 75 35.97 2.40 3.06
N GLU A 76 35.44 3.61 3.21
CA GLU A 76 35.37 4.62 2.15
C GLU A 76 36.77 5.00 1.64
N GLN A 77 37.74 5.20 2.53
CA GLN A 77 39.13 5.47 2.15
C GLN A 77 39.75 4.31 1.36
N SER A 78 39.48 3.07 1.78
CA SER A 78 39.96 1.87 1.09
C SER A 78 39.33 1.71 -0.30
N LEU A 79 38.16 2.33 -0.54
CA LEU A 79 37.42 2.29 -1.79
C LEU A 79 37.64 3.51 -2.68
N ALA A 80 38.54 4.43 -2.32
CA ALA A 80 38.79 5.65 -3.10
C ALA A 80 39.21 5.37 -4.56
N GLY A 81 39.84 4.22 -4.82
CA GLY A 81 40.19 3.77 -6.17
C GLY A 81 39.01 3.21 -7.01
N PHE A 82 37.83 3.08 -6.41
CA PHE A 82 36.64 2.49 -7.01
C PHE A 82 35.49 3.50 -7.02
N PRO A 83 35.43 4.43 -8.00
CA PRO A 83 34.45 5.53 -8.01
C PRO A 83 32.99 5.07 -8.08
N ASN A 84 32.74 3.83 -8.48
CA ASN A 84 31.40 3.23 -8.57
C ASN A 84 31.00 2.45 -7.31
N ALA A 85 31.91 2.27 -6.34
CA ALA A 85 31.61 1.57 -5.10
C ALA A 85 30.90 2.50 -4.12
N LYS A 86 29.76 2.05 -3.59
CA LYS A 86 29.01 2.76 -2.56
C LYS A 86 29.02 1.97 -1.27
N VAL A 87 29.45 2.61 -0.19
CA VAL A 87 29.37 2.03 1.15
C VAL A 87 27.98 2.28 1.71
N ALA A 88 27.29 1.21 2.06
CA ALA A 88 25.99 1.25 2.73
C ALA A 88 26.01 0.28 3.91
N ASP A 89 25.46 0.71 5.04
CA ASP A 89 25.15 -0.20 6.14
C ASP A 89 23.86 -1.00 5.82
N GLY A 90 23.53 -1.95 6.69
CA GLY A 90 22.37 -2.82 6.50
C GLY A 90 21.03 -2.10 6.46
N ASP A 91 20.89 -0.96 7.15
CA ASP A 91 19.63 -0.20 7.16
C ASP A 91 19.51 0.69 5.94
N GLN A 92 20.62 1.30 5.49
CA GLN A 92 20.68 2.03 4.23
C GLN A 92 20.40 1.09 3.05
N PHE A 93 20.98 -0.12 3.06
CA PHE A 93 20.72 -1.13 2.05
C PHE A 93 19.22 -1.49 1.98
N LYS A 94 18.56 -1.71 3.12
CA LYS A 94 17.11 -1.95 3.16
C LYS A 94 16.31 -0.78 2.61
N LYS A 95 16.69 0.46 2.94
CA LYS A 95 16.01 1.67 2.45
C LYS A 95 16.17 1.83 0.94
N ASP A 96 17.36 1.59 0.41
CA ASP A 96 17.66 1.72 -1.02
C ASP A 96 16.89 0.67 -1.82
N GLN A 97 16.85 -0.58 -1.33
CA GLN A 97 16.04 -1.64 -1.93
C GLN A 97 14.54 -1.34 -1.88
N ALA A 98 14.05 -0.72 -0.79
CA ALA A 98 12.65 -0.35 -0.65
C ALA A 98 12.27 0.96 -1.38
N SER A 99 13.25 1.76 -1.82
CA SER A 99 13.01 3.12 -2.33
C SER A 99 12.16 3.13 -3.60
N GLY A 100 12.43 2.23 -4.55
CA GLY A 100 11.66 2.09 -5.79
C GLY A 100 10.20 1.73 -5.50
N LEU A 101 9.98 0.73 -4.63
CA LEU A 101 8.64 0.32 -4.20
C LEU A 101 7.92 1.47 -3.48
N LYS A 102 8.61 2.18 -2.58
CA LYS A 102 8.05 3.31 -1.84
C LYS A 102 7.61 4.44 -2.78
N SER A 103 8.39 4.74 -3.82
CA SER A 103 8.02 5.74 -4.83
C SER A 103 6.75 5.35 -5.58
N THR A 104 6.64 4.10 -6.01
CA THR A 104 5.41 3.59 -6.64
C THR A 104 4.22 3.67 -5.69
N LEU A 105 4.38 3.23 -4.43
CA LEU A 105 3.32 3.32 -3.42
C LEU A 105 2.90 4.77 -3.14
N ASN A 106 3.83 5.72 -3.12
CA ASN A 106 3.51 7.13 -2.94
C ASN A 106 2.63 7.66 -4.08
N ILE A 107 2.92 7.32 -5.33
CA ILE A 107 2.07 7.71 -6.47
C ILE A 107 0.66 7.12 -6.29
N LEU A 108 0.56 5.85 -5.91
CA LEU A 108 -0.74 5.22 -5.62
C LEU A 108 -1.48 5.92 -4.47
N TYR A 109 -0.78 6.36 -3.43
CA TYR A 109 -1.39 7.12 -2.34
C TYR A 109 -1.89 8.49 -2.77
N VAL A 110 -1.19 9.18 -3.68
CA VAL A 110 -1.65 10.43 -4.27
C VAL A 110 -2.93 10.19 -5.09
N LEU A 111 -2.97 9.15 -5.90
CA LEU A 111 -4.16 8.78 -6.67
C LEU A 111 -5.33 8.41 -5.75
N LEU A 112 -5.06 7.67 -4.67
CA LEU A 112 -6.06 7.30 -3.67
C LEU A 112 -6.61 8.53 -2.95
N ALA A 113 -5.77 9.50 -2.60
CA ALA A 113 -6.20 10.77 -2.03
C ALA A 113 -7.12 11.53 -3.01
N LEU A 114 -6.77 11.56 -4.31
CA LEU A 114 -7.61 12.16 -5.34
C LEU A 114 -8.96 11.43 -5.46
N SER A 115 -8.98 10.10 -5.43
CA SER A 115 -10.21 9.31 -5.45
C SER A 115 -11.12 9.63 -4.25
N ILE A 116 -10.54 9.82 -3.06
CA ILE A 116 -11.30 10.24 -1.87
C ILE A 116 -11.94 11.62 -2.10
N LEU A 117 -11.20 12.57 -2.68
CA LEU A 117 -11.75 13.90 -2.99
C LEU A 117 -12.92 13.82 -3.96
N VAL A 118 -12.77 13.07 -5.06
CA VAL A 118 -13.85 12.87 -6.04
C VAL A 118 -15.07 12.20 -5.42
N SER A 119 -14.84 11.17 -4.59
CA SER A 119 -15.91 10.49 -3.84
C SER A 119 -16.62 11.45 -2.89
N LEU A 120 -15.90 12.32 -2.19
CA LEU A 120 -16.46 13.32 -1.29
C LEU A 120 -17.39 14.28 -2.03
N PHE A 121 -16.97 14.78 -3.19
CA PHE A 121 -17.84 15.61 -4.05
C PHE A 121 -19.10 14.86 -4.47
N GLY A 122 -18.97 13.58 -4.82
CA GLY A 122 -20.11 12.71 -5.13
C GLY A 122 -21.10 12.62 -3.97
N ILE A 123 -20.63 12.33 -2.75
CA ILE A 123 -21.46 12.25 -1.55
C ILE A 123 -22.17 13.58 -1.29
N VAL A 124 -21.45 14.70 -1.37
CA VAL A 124 -22.03 16.03 -1.16
C VAL A 124 -23.13 16.29 -2.19
N ASN A 125 -22.88 16.00 -3.47
CA ASN A 125 -23.86 16.20 -4.54
C ASN A 125 -25.12 15.37 -4.32
N THR A 126 -24.97 14.09 -3.98
CA THR A 126 -26.11 13.20 -3.67
C THR A 126 -26.91 13.71 -2.48
N LEU A 127 -26.25 14.08 -1.37
CA LEU A 127 -26.95 14.57 -0.17
C LEU A 127 -27.67 15.90 -0.44
N VAL A 128 -27.07 16.80 -1.22
CA VAL A 128 -27.70 18.05 -1.61
C VAL A 128 -28.97 17.76 -2.42
N LEU A 129 -28.88 16.86 -3.41
CA LEU A 129 -30.03 16.45 -4.22
C LEU A 129 -31.15 15.84 -3.35
N THR A 130 -30.83 14.87 -2.50
CA THR A 130 -31.82 14.24 -1.61
C THR A 130 -32.49 15.24 -0.66
N VAL A 131 -31.73 16.21 -0.15
CA VAL A 131 -32.29 17.30 0.67
C VAL A 131 -33.26 18.16 -0.14
N PHE A 132 -32.93 18.48 -1.38
CA PHE A 132 -33.81 19.26 -2.25
C PHE A 132 -35.12 18.52 -2.54
N GLU A 133 -35.04 17.24 -2.91
CA GLU A 133 -36.21 16.39 -3.18
C GLU A 133 -37.16 16.28 -1.97
N ARG A 134 -36.60 16.21 -0.75
CA ARG A 134 -37.38 16.07 0.51
C ARG A 134 -37.63 17.40 1.23
N THR A 135 -37.51 18.55 0.55
CA THR A 135 -37.67 19.87 1.20
C THR A 135 -39.04 20.04 1.88
N ARG A 136 -40.12 19.58 1.24
CA ARG A 136 -41.49 19.67 1.79
C ARG A 136 -41.64 18.83 3.06
N GLU A 137 -41.12 17.61 3.08
CA GLU A 137 -41.14 16.72 4.25
C GLU A 137 -40.38 17.35 5.43
N LEU A 138 -39.18 17.88 5.18
CA LEU A 138 -38.38 18.58 6.18
C LEU A 138 -39.07 19.86 6.69
N GLY A 139 -39.79 20.57 5.82
CA GLY A 139 -40.61 21.72 6.17
C GLY A 139 -41.77 21.35 7.10
N MET A 140 -42.49 20.27 6.79
CA MET A 140 -43.59 19.74 7.62
C MET A 140 -43.07 19.25 8.98
N LEU A 141 -41.96 18.51 9.02
CA LEU A 141 -41.34 18.07 10.28
C LEU A 141 -40.96 19.26 11.17
N ARG A 142 -40.52 20.37 10.57
CA ARG A 142 -40.22 21.61 11.29
C ARG A 142 -41.47 22.35 11.78
N ALA A 143 -42.57 22.30 11.03
CA ALA A 143 -43.85 22.87 11.44
C ALA A 143 -44.44 22.17 12.67
N ILE A 144 -44.24 20.85 12.80
CA ILE A 144 -44.66 20.07 13.97
C ILE A 144 -43.64 20.13 15.15
N GLY A 145 -42.61 20.98 15.07
CA GLY A 145 -41.70 21.25 16.19
C GLY A 145 -40.27 20.72 16.07
N MET A 146 -39.87 20.11 14.95
CA MET A 146 -38.50 19.65 14.78
C MET A 146 -37.51 20.82 14.75
N THR A 147 -36.50 20.77 15.62
CA THR A 147 -35.48 21.81 15.73
C THR A 147 -34.46 21.73 14.59
N ARG A 148 -33.81 22.86 14.27
CA ARG A 148 -32.70 22.92 13.29
C ARG A 148 -31.55 21.96 13.65
N ARG A 149 -31.33 21.69 14.95
CA ARG A 149 -30.30 20.74 15.42
C ARG A 149 -30.68 19.30 15.11
N GLN A 150 -31.94 18.92 15.28
CA GLN A 150 -32.44 17.58 14.93
C GLN A 150 -32.33 17.35 13.42
N VAL A 151 -32.67 18.33 12.57
CA VAL A 151 -32.52 18.20 11.11
C VAL A 151 -31.06 17.96 10.72
N ARG A 152 -30.14 18.73 11.30
CA ARG A 152 -28.70 18.54 11.04
C ARG A 152 -28.20 17.16 11.48
N ARG A 153 -28.69 16.67 12.63
CA ARG A 153 -28.27 15.38 13.18
C ARG A 153 -28.81 14.22 12.32
N MET A 154 -30.05 14.32 11.86
CA MET A 154 -30.66 13.35 10.94
C MET A 154 -29.84 13.21 9.65
N ILE A 155 -29.54 14.33 8.97
CA ILE A 155 -28.77 14.32 7.72
C ILE A 155 -27.35 13.77 7.92
N ARG A 156 -26.72 14.09 9.06
CA ARG A 156 -25.42 13.49 9.42
C ARG A 156 -25.51 11.99 9.61
N HIS A 157 -26.58 11.48 10.22
CA HIS A 157 -26.77 10.04 10.37
C HIS A 157 -26.95 9.35 9.01
N GLU A 158 -27.72 9.94 8.10
CA GLU A 158 -27.89 9.42 6.74
C GLU A 158 -26.53 9.34 6.01
N ALA A 159 -25.70 10.39 6.10
CA ALA A 159 -24.36 10.38 5.52
C ALA A 159 -23.40 9.37 6.17
N VAL A 160 -23.47 9.21 7.50
CA VAL A 160 -22.67 8.19 8.22
C VAL A 160 -23.07 6.79 7.76
N ILE A 161 -24.37 6.50 7.62
CA ILE A 161 -24.85 5.21 7.14
C ILE A 161 -24.36 4.96 5.71
N THR A 162 -24.51 5.92 4.81
CA THR A 162 -24.06 5.78 3.41
C THR A 162 -22.55 5.56 3.32
N SER A 163 -21.76 6.31 4.10
CA SER A 163 -20.30 6.14 4.15
C SER A 163 -19.87 4.79 4.75
N LEU A 164 -20.57 4.29 5.76
CA LEU A 164 -20.33 2.97 6.34
C LEU A 164 -20.64 1.84 5.37
N ILE A 165 -21.74 1.94 4.62
CA ILE A 165 -22.08 0.96 3.57
C ILE A 165 -20.99 0.96 2.50
N GLY A 166 -20.61 2.13 2.01
CA GLY A 166 -19.53 2.28 1.04
C GLY A 166 -18.19 1.73 1.53
N ALA A 167 -17.81 2.01 2.79
CA ALA A 167 -16.60 1.50 3.41
C ALA A 167 -16.64 -0.02 3.58
N THR A 168 -17.78 -0.58 3.99
CA THR A 168 -17.95 -2.04 4.15
C THR A 168 -17.79 -2.74 2.81
N ILE A 169 -18.46 -2.26 1.76
CA ILE A 169 -18.34 -2.81 0.41
C ILE A 169 -16.91 -2.66 -0.10
N GLY A 170 -16.30 -1.48 0.08
CA GLY A 170 -14.93 -1.21 -0.35
C GLY A 170 -13.90 -2.10 0.34
N ILE A 171 -14.04 -2.34 1.65
CA ILE A 171 -13.17 -3.24 2.42
C ILE A 171 -13.33 -4.68 1.92
N VAL A 172 -14.56 -5.17 1.75
CA VAL A 172 -14.82 -6.53 1.26
C VAL A 172 -14.21 -6.72 -0.13
N LEU A 173 -14.47 -5.80 -1.06
CA LEU A 173 -13.92 -5.86 -2.40
C LEU A 173 -12.38 -5.77 -2.39
N GLY A 174 -11.82 -4.88 -1.58
CA GLY A 174 -10.37 -4.72 -1.43
C GLY A 174 -9.70 -6.00 -0.91
N LEU A 175 -10.29 -6.64 0.10
CA LEU A 175 -9.79 -7.92 0.64
C LEU A 175 -9.89 -9.05 -0.37
N VAL A 176 -10.99 -9.14 -1.13
CA VAL A 176 -11.16 -10.15 -2.19
C VAL A 176 -10.12 -9.96 -3.29
N LEU A 177 -9.95 -8.73 -3.79
CA LEU A 177 -8.94 -8.43 -4.80
C LEU A 177 -7.52 -8.70 -4.31
N ALA A 178 -7.20 -8.32 -3.06
CA ALA A 178 -5.92 -8.62 -2.44
C ALA A 178 -5.67 -10.14 -2.35
N ALA A 179 -6.68 -10.92 -1.94
CA ALA A 179 -6.57 -12.37 -1.86
C ALA A 179 -6.35 -13.00 -3.25
N LEU A 180 -7.06 -12.53 -4.28
CA LEU A 180 -6.90 -13.00 -5.65
C LEU A 180 -5.50 -12.70 -6.21
N LEU A 181 -4.97 -11.51 -5.94
CA LEU A 181 -3.61 -11.13 -6.36
C LEU A 181 -2.55 -11.97 -5.64
N ILE A 182 -2.66 -12.10 -4.32
CA ILE A 182 -1.70 -12.85 -3.50
C ILE A 182 -1.72 -14.34 -3.85
N ALA A 183 -2.89 -14.90 -4.18
CA ALA A 183 -2.99 -16.28 -4.65
C ALA A 183 -2.17 -16.56 -5.93
N ARG A 184 -1.79 -15.52 -6.70
CA ARG A 184 -0.95 -15.65 -7.89
C ARG A 184 0.53 -15.40 -7.63
N VAL A 185 0.90 -14.92 -6.44
CA VAL A 185 2.30 -14.61 -6.07
C VAL A 185 2.73 -15.52 -4.93
N LYS A 186 3.52 -16.55 -5.24
CA LYS A 186 3.91 -17.60 -4.28
C LYS A 186 4.76 -17.11 -3.10
N GLU A 187 5.40 -15.96 -3.23
CA GLU A 187 6.36 -15.44 -2.24
C GLU A 187 5.78 -14.38 -1.30
N ILE A 188 4.48 -14.07 -1.44
CA ILE A 188 3.78 -13.09 -0.59
C ILE A 188 2.77 -13.82 0.29
N THR A 189 2.86 -13.59 1.60
CA THR A 189 1.89 -14.09 2.57
C THR A 189 0.72 -13.12 2.71
N PHE A 190 -0.51 -13.63 2.69
CA PHE A 190 -1.70 -12.83 2.98
C PHE A 190 -1.72 -12.44 4.46
N PHE A 191 -1.66 -11.13 4.74
CA PHE A 191 -1.78 -10.58 6.07
C PHE A 191 -2.95 -9.61 6.09
N THR A 192 -3.88 -9.80 7.04
CA THR A 192 -5.04 -8.91 7.20
C THR A 192 -4.75 -7.89 8.31
N PRO A 193 -4.55 -6.60 7.97
CA PRO A 193 -4.26 -5.58 8.95
C PRO A 193 -5.54 -5.10 9.65
N TRP A 194 -6.07 -5.89 10.59
CA TRP A 194 -7.34 -5.60 11.30
C TRP A 194 -7.38 -4.18 11.89
N GLY A 195 -6.28 -3.72 12.50
CA GLY A 195 -6.18 -2.36 13.05
C GLY A 195 -6.37 -1.26 11.99
N GLN A 196 -5.84 -1.47 10.78
CA GLN A 196 -5.97 -0.53 9.68
C GLN A 196 -7.35 -0.56 9.05
N LEU A 197 -8.01 -1.73 9.02
CA LEU A 197 -9.42 -1.84 8.60
C LEU A 197 -10.35 -1.06 9.54
N VAL A 198 -10.16 -1.19 10.85
CA VAL A 198 -10.92 -0.41 11.84
C VAL A 198 -10.64 1.08 11.67
N ALA A 199 -9.39 1.48 11.46
CA ALA A 199 -9.03 2.87 11.19
C ALA A 199 -9.74 3.42 9.93
N PHE A 200 -9.86 2.62 8.86
CA PHE A 200 -10.60 3.02 7.66
C PHE A 200 -12.10 3.17 7.90
N ILE A 201 -12.71 2.31 8.72
CA ILE A 201 -14.13 2.46 9.10
C ILE A 201 -14.34 3.76 9.87
N ILE A 202 -13.46 4.06 10.83
CA ILE A 202 -13.51 5.32 11.60
C ILE A 202 -13.32 6.52 10.66
N ALA A 203 -12.33 6.45 9.77
CA ALA A 203 -12.10 7.50 8.78
C ALA A 203 -13.31 7.71 7.86
N ALA A 204 -13.96 6.64 7.40
CA ALA A 204 -15.16 6.74 6.57
C ALA A 204 -16.31 7.44 7.30
N MET A 205 -16.53 7.13 8.59
CA MET A 205 -17.52 7.86 9.40
C MET A 205 -17.20 9.34 9.51
N LEU A 206 -15.93 9.69 9.76
CA LEU A 206 -15.49 11.08 9.84
C LEU A 206 -15.69 11.81 8.51
N VAL A 207 -15.33 11.17 7.39
CA VAL A 207 -15.53 11.72 6.04
C VAL A 207 -17.02 11.93 5.75
N GLY A 208 -17.88 10.97 6.09
CA GLY A 208 -19.34 11.11 5.95
C GLY A 208 -19.90 12.28 6.76
N ILE A 209 -19.44 12.46 8.00
CA ILE A 209 -19.82 13.60 8.85
C ILE A 209 -19.38 14.91 8.20
N VAL A 210 -18.13 15.00 7.72
CA VAL A 210 -17.57 16.19 7.08
C VAL A 210 -18.32 16.54 5.79
N ALA A 211 -18.61 15.54 4.95
CA ALA A 211 -19.39 15.69 3.72
C ALA A 211 -20.77 16.29 4.00
N ALA A 212 -21.43 15.82 5.07
CA ALA A 212 -22.78 16.25 5.42
C ALA A 212 -22.84 17.65 6.04
N ILE A 213 -21.71 18.29 6.39
CA ILE A 213 -21.74 19.60 7.08
C ILE A 213 -22.46 20.65 6.22
N PHE A 214 -22.13 20.74 4.94
CA PHE A 214 -22.73 21.73 4.04
C PHE A 214 -24.22 21.44 3.75
N PRO A 215 -24.62 20.23 3.28
CA PRO A 215 -26.01 19.88 3.05
C PRO A 215 -26.88 20.04 4.31
N ALA A 216 -26.39 19.57 5.46
CA ALA A 216 -27.12 19.67 6.72
C ALA A 216 -27.37 21.12 7.15
N ARG A 217 -26.39 22.02 6.93
CA ARG A 217 -26.54 23.45 7.20
C ARG A 217 -27.56 24.09 6.26
N ARG A 218 -27.54 23.72 4.98
CA ARG A 218 -28.50 24.20 3.96
C ARG A 218 -29.93 23.79 4.34
N ALA A 219 -30.16 22.50 4.56
CA ALA A 219 -31.47 21.94 4.95
C ALA A 219 -32.06 22.63 6.20
N ALA A 220 -31.23 22.81 7.23
CA ALA A 220 -31.68 23.40 8.48
C ALA A 220 -32.00 24.90 8.39
N ARG A 221 -31.63 25.58 7.30
CA ARG A 221 -31.92 26.99 7.06
C ARG A 221 -33.12 27.23 6.14
N LEU A 222 -33.64 26.21 5.47
CA LEU A 222 -34.83 26.35 4.60
C LEU A 222 -36.01 26.89 5.42
N ASN A 223 -36.68 27.96 4.95
CA ASN A 223 -37.81 28.51 5.68
C ASN A 223 -39.07 27.69 5.38
N PRO A 224 -39.77 27.15 6.40
CA PRO A 224 -40.97 26.34 6.18
C PRO A 224 -42.14 27.12 5.56
N LEU A 225 -42.11 28.46 5.59
CA LEU A 225 -43.13 29.32 4.97
C LEU A 225 -42.89 29.56 3.46
N GLU A 226 -41.64 29.59 2.98
CA GLU A 226 -41.35 29.69 1.54
C GLU A 226 -41.74 28.41 0.78
N ALA A 227 -41.75 27.26 1.45
CA ALA A 227 -42.15 25.98 0.87
C ALA A 227 -43.68 25.86 0.65
N LEU A 228 -44.47 26.75 1.27
CA LEU A 228 -45.93 26.82 1.12
C LEU A 228 -46.39 27.96 0.19
N GLN A 229 -45.49 28.88 -0.18
CA GLN A 229 -45.77 30.07 -1.00
C GLN A 229 -45.37 29.93 -2.48
N TYR A 230 -44.85 28.77 -2.91
CA TYR A 230 -44.53 28.49 -4.32
C TYR A 230 -45.72 27.91 -5.12
N GLU A 231 -46.94 28.26 -4.72
CA GLU A 231 -48.17 28.17 -5.53
C GLU A 231 -48.81 29.56 -5.63
#